data_AF-A0A2H0UIS9-F1
#
_entry.id   AF-A0A2H0UIS9-F1
#
_cell.length_a   1.000
_cell.length_b   1.000
_cell.length_c   1.000
_cell.angle_alpha   90.00
_cell.angle_beta   90.00
_cell.angle_gamma   90.00
#
_symmetry.space_group_name_H-M   'P 1'
#
loop_
_entity.id
_entity.type
_entity.pdbx_description
1 polymer ?
#
loop_
_entity_poly.entity_id
_entity_poly.type
_entity_poly.pdbx_seq_one_letter_code
_entity_poly.pdbx_strand_id
1 'polypeptide(L)'
;MSVNKGGKNVHYGRAYFGWIKFECDASNVFALDEILRADENVLRYIIFKTIREDTRAVARPRVLRDVKRTDIITSTPKKGAQEKDVGKEASEKDLDKALEDITSE
;
A
#
# COMPACT_ATOMS: atom_id res chain seq x y z
N MET A 1 -6.08 -17.32 -3.25
CA MET A 1 -7.43 -16.80 -2.97
C MET A 1 -8.41 -17.43 -3.95
N SER A 2 -9.58 -17.92 -3.49
CA SER A 2 -10.62 -18.50 -4.36
C SER A 2 -11.82 -17.57 -4.46
N VAL A 3 -12.35 -17.38 -5.67
CA VAL A 3 -13.54 -16.57 -5.94
C VAL A 3 -14.45 -17.32 -6.91
N ASN A 4 -15.77 -17.24 -6.69
CA ASN A 4 -16.74 -17.80 -7.63
C ASN A 4 -16.99 -16.79 -8.76
N LYS A 5 -16.71 -17.17 -10.01
CA LYS A 5 -16.98 -16.36 -11.19
C LYS A 5 -17.90 -17.16 -12.12
N GLY A 6 -19.16 -16.72 -12.24
CA GLY A 6 -20.16 -17.36 -13.10
C GLY A 6 -20.39 -18.84 -12.79
N GLY A 7 -20.42 -19.22 -11.51
CA GLY A 7 -20.63 -20.60 -11.08
C GLY A 7 -19.38 -21.47 -11.07
N LYS A 8 -18.22 -20.96 -11.49
CA LYS A 8 -16.93 -21.65 -11.43
C LYS A 8 -16.05 -21.07 -10.33
N ASN A 9 -15.45 -21.94 -9.52
CA ASN A 9 -14.47 -21.50 -8.53
C ASN A 9 -13.10 -21.32 -9.20
N VAL A 10 -12.63 -20.08 -9.24
CA VAL A 10 -11.32 -19.71 -9.80
C VAL A 10 -10.34 -19.48 -8.65
N HIS A 11 -9.13 -20.04 -8.79
CA HIS A 11 -8.06 -19.91 -7.81
C HIS A 11 -6.97 -18.96 -8.32
N TYR A 12 -6.67 -17.94 -7.52
CA TYR A 12 -5.57 -17.00 -7.76
C TYR A 12 -4.42 -17.27 -6.78
N GLY A 13 -3.21 -17.47 -7.31
CA GLY A 13 -1.98 -17.66 -6.52
C GLY A 13 -1.32 -16.35 -6.05
N ARG A 14 -1.65 -15.22 -6.68
CA ARG A 14 -1.12 -13.88 -6.37
C ARG A 14 -2.24 -12.85 -6.45
N ALA A 15 -2.13 -11.79 -5.66
CA ALA A 15 -3.05 -10.65 -5.65
C ALA A 15 -2.29 -9.38 -5.24
N TYR A 16 -2.79 -8.23 -5.66
CA TYR A 16 -2.29 -6.93 -5.21
C TYR A 16 -2.95 -6.55 -3.89
N PHE A 17 -2.19 -5.92 -2.99
CA PHE A 17 -2.68 -5.38 -1.73
C PHE A 17 -2.48 -3.87 -1.74
N GLY A 18 -3.52 -3.15 -1.32
CA GLY A 18 -3.53 -1.70 -1.26
C GLY A 18 -4.40 -1.22 -0.12
N TRP A 19 -4.20 0.03 0.25
CA TRP A 19 -4.98 0.73 1.25
C TRP A 19 -5.23 2.15 0.77
N ILE A 20 -6.42 2.67 1.07
CA ILE A 20 -6.82 4.02 0.74
C ILE A 20 -7.44 4.59 2.01
N LYS A 21 -6.87 5.68 2.52
CA LYS A 21 -7.46 6.44 3.63
C LYS A 21 -8.12 7.67 3.03
N PHE A 22 -9.40 7.85 3.31
CA PHE A 22 -10.19 8.96 2.80
C PHE A 22 -11.21 9.40 3.85
N GLU A 23 -11.79 10.58 3.64
CA GLU A 23 -12.88 11.12 4.45
C GLU A 23 -14.18 10.96 3.65
N CYS A 24 -15.24 10.50 4.30
CA CYS A 24 -16.58 10.45 3.71
C CYS A 24 -17.65 10.52 4.81
N ASP A 25 -18.84 10.96 4.43
CA ASP A 25 -20.02 10.86 5.28
C ASP A 25 -20.42 9.40 5.52
N ALA A 26 -20.88 9.10 6.74
CA ALA A 26 -21.29 7.76 7.13
C ALA A 26 -22.43 7.20 6.26
N SER A 27 -23.26 8.07 5.67
CA SER A 27 -24.32 7.68 4.74
C SER A 27 -23.80 7.02 3.46
N ASN A 28 -22.57 7.36 3.04
CA ASN A 28 -22.00 6.92 1.77
C ASN A 28 -21.27 5.57 1.87
N VAL A 29 -21.10 5.03 3.09
CA VAL A 29 -20.40 3.76 3.32
C VAL A 29 -21.12 2.58 2.66
N PHE A 30 -22.45 2.58 2.66
CA PHE A 30 -23.25 1.52 2.02
C PHE A 30 -23.08 1.53 0.49
N ALA A 31 -23.13 2.70 -0.13
CA ALA A 31 -22.89 2.84 -1.57
C ALA A 31 -21.49 2.35 -1.95
N LEU A 32 -20.48 2.64 -1.11
CA LEU A 32 -19.13 2.14 -1.31
C LEU A 32 -19.04 0.61 -1.20
N ASP A 33 -19.72 0.01 -0.21
CA ASP A 33 -19.77 -1.46 -0.07
C ASP A 33 -20.38 -2.11 -1.32
N GLU A 34 -21.48 -1.57 -1.84
CA GLU A 34 -22.12 -2.08 -3.06
C GLU A 34 -21.21 -2.01 -4.28
N ILE A 35 -20.53 -0.87 -4.49
CA ILE A 35 -19.60 -0.69 -5.60
C ILE A 35 -18.43 -1.70 -5.50
N LEU A 36 -17.85 -1.87 -4.31
CA LEU A 36 -16.74 -2.81 -4.10
C LEU A 36 -17.15 -4.28 -4.24
N ARG A 37 -18.41 -4.63 -3.93
CA ARG A 37 -18.94 -5.99 -4.18
C ARG A 37 -19.17 -6.26 -5.66
N ALA A 38 -19.59 -5.24 -6.42
CA ALA A 38 -19.90 -5.37 -7.83
C ALA A 38 -18.63 -5.44 -8.71
N ASP A 39 -17.49 -4.93 -8.23
CA ASP A 39 -16.24 -4.94 -8.98
C ASP A 39 -15.58 -6.33 -9.01
N GLU A 40 -15.56 -6.96 -10.18
CA GLU A 40 -14.93 -8.26 -10.40
C GLU A 40 -13.40 -8.25 -10.21
N ASN A 41 -12.76 -7.08 -10.22
CA ASN A 41 -11.32 -6.95 -10.01
C ASN A 41 -10.94 -6.95 -8.53
N VAL A 42 -11.88 -6.66 -7.64
CA VAL A 42 -11.66 -6.63 -6.19
C VAL A 42 -12.02 -8.00 -5.61
N LEU A 43 -11.00 -8.82 -5.34
CA LEU A 43 -11.22 -10.16 -4.81
C LEU A 43 -11.67 -10.17 -3.34
N ARG A 44 -11.22 -9.18 -2.56
CA ARG A 44 -11.54 -9.00 -1.14
C ARG A 44 -11.21 -7.57 -0.71
N TYR A 45 -12.05 -7.00 0.13
CA TYR A 45 -11.82 -5.69 0.74
C TYR A 45 -12.25 -5.72 2.22
N ILE A 46 -11.79 -4.73 2.99
CA ILE A 46 -12.19 -4.50 4.37
C ILE A 46 -12.34 -3.00 4.55
N ILE A 47 -13.49 -2.57 5.06
CA ILE A 47 -13.76 -1.18 5.43
C ILE A 47 -13.67 -1.08 6.94
N PHE A 48 -12.85 -0.15 7.44
CA PHE A 48 -12.73 0.13 8.87
C PHE A 48 -12.86 1.63 9.13
N LYS A 49 -13.55 1.99 10.22
CA LYS A 49 -13.67 3.38 10.64
C LYS A 49 -12.38 3.84 11.29
N THR A 50 -11.78 4.91 10.77
CA THR A 50 -10.59 5.55 11.35
C THR A 50 -10.92 6.91 11.94
N ILE A 51 -10.01 7.41 12.78
CA ILE A 51 -10.03 8.79 13.28
C ILE A 51 -9.20 9.64 12.30
N ARG A 52 -9.49 10.96 12.22
CA ARG A 52 -8.78 11.92 11.36
C ARG A 52 -7.28 12.02 11.67
N GLU A 53 -6.88 11.67 12.89
CA GLU A 53 -5.49 11.68 13.36
C GLU A 53 -4.55 10.85 12.47
N ASP A 54 -3.25 11.13 12.57
CA ASP A 54 -2.22 10.43 11.82
C ASP A 54 -2.15 8.95 12.25
N THR A 55 -2.76 8.09 11.43
CA THR A 55 -2.79 6.63 11.63
C THR A 55 -1.58 5.96 11.01
N ARG A 56 -0.52 6.71 10.65
CA ARG A 56 0.75 6.10 10.26
C ARG A 56 1.26 5.28 11.42
N ALA A 57 1.56 4.01 11.14
CA ALA A 57 2.32 3.20 12.09
C ALA A 57 3.64 3.93 12.34
N VAL A 58 3.80 4.48 13.55
CA VAL A 58 5.11 4.95 14.00
C VAL A 58 5.98 3.70 13.99
N ALA A 59 6.77 3.55 12.93
CA ALA A 59 7.72 2.48 12.77
C ALA A 59 8.73 2.64 13.91
N ARG A 60 8.47 2.02 15.06
CA ARG A 60 9.44 1.98 16.14
C ARG A 60 10.64 1.25 15.56
N PRO A 61 11.83 1.88 15.48
CA PRO A 61 13.01 1.17 15.06
C PRO A 61 13.16 -0.03 15.98
N ARG A 62 13.14 -1.24 15.40
CA ARG A 62 13.52 -2.42 16.17
C ARG A 62 14.96 -2.19 16.56
N VAL A 63 15.22 -2.01 17.85
CA VAL A 63 16.59 -1.98 18.38
C VAL A 63 17.17 -3.35 18.07
N LEU A 64 17.97 -3.44 17.01
CA LEU A 64 18.75 -4.63 16.72
C LEU A 64 19.68 -4.79 17.91
N ARG A 65 19.52 -5.88 18.67
CA ARG A 65 20.58 -6.26 19.63
C ARG A 65 21.80 -6.60 18.81
N ASP A 66 22.91 -5.97 19.12
CA ASP A 66 24.20 -6.31 18.56
C ASP A 66 24.53 -7.76 18.93
N VAL A 67 24.26 -8.68 18.00
CA VAL A 67 24.78 -10.04 18.09
C VAL A 67 26.26 -9.93 17.76
N LYS A 68 27.12 -10.13 18.76
CA LYS A 68 28.56 -10.31 18.54
C LYS A 68 28.74 -11.51 17.61
N ARG A 69 28.97 -11.26 16.31
CA ARG A 69 29.37 -12.29 15.36
C ARG A 69 30.80 -12.69 15.71
N THR A 70 30.96 -13.80 16.42
CA THR A 70 32.13 -14.65 16.18
C THR A 70 31.88 -15.33 14.84
N ASP A 71 32.65 -14.89 13.85
CA ASP A 71 33.11 -15.64 12.68
C ASP A 71 33.07 -14.77 11.42
N ILE A 72 34.22 -14.75 10.77
CA ILE A 72 34.56 -13.93 9.61
C ILE A 72 33.70 -14.38 8.43
N ILE A 73 32.65 -13.62 8.11
CA ILE A 73 31.87 -13.81 6.89
C ILE A 73 32.48 -12.93 5.80
N THR A 74 33.14 -13.57 4.84
CA THR A 74 33.61 -12.93 3.60
C THR A 74 32.43 -12.26 2.90
N SER A 75 32.53 -10.95 2.71
CA SER A 75 31.51 -10.11 2.08
C SER A 75 31.28 -10.54 0.63
N THR A 76 30.15 -11.20 0.37
CA THR A 76 29.57 -11.26 -0.98
C THR A 76 28.79 -9.96 -1.20
N PRO A 77 29.11 -9.14 -2.22
CA PRO A 77 28.35 -7.94 -2.49
C PRO A 77 26.92 -8.32 -2.88
N LYS A 78 25.96 -7.81 -2.09
CA LYS A 78 24.53 -7.89 -2.39
C LYS A 78 24.30 -7.14 -3.70
N LYS A 79 24.21 -7.88 -4.80
CA LYS A 79 23.89 -7.37 -6.13
C LYS A 79 22.51 -6.73 -6.08
N GLY A 80 22.49 -5.40 -6.11
CA GLY A 80 21.42 -4.53 -6.60
C GLY A 80 20.02 -4.85 -6.12
N ALA A 81 19.53 -4.08 -5.15
CA ALA A 81 18.13 -3.69 -5.15
C ALA A 81 17.83 -3.05 -6.52
N GLN A 82 17.28 -3.85 -7.44
CA GLN A 82 16.65 -3.34 -8.65
C GLN A 82 15.25 -2.88 -8.22
N GLU A 83 15.18 -1.65 -7.72
CA GLU A 83 14.03 -0.79 -7.97
C GLU A 83 14.00 -0.57 -9.48
N LYS A 84 13.15 -1.32 -10.19
CA LYS A 84 12.81 -1.04 -11.57
C LYS A 84 11.32 -1.24 -11.75
N ASP A 85 10.73 -0.22 -12.36
CA ASP A 85 9.35 -0.06 -12.82
C ASP A 85 8.31 0.35 -11.76
N VAL A 86 8.55 1.51 -11.14
CA VAL A 86 7.46 2.47 -10.96
C VAL A 86 7.45 3.33 -12.23
N GLY A 87 6.42 3.18 -13.05
CA GLY A 87 6.31 3.86 -14.33
C GLY A 87 6.34 5.37 -14.15
N LYS A 88 7.26 6.06 -14.87
CA LYS A 88 7.35 7.52 -15.00
C LYS A 88 6.84 8.25 -13.75
N GLU A 89 7.54 8.05 -12.64
CA GLU A 89 7.37 8.86 -11.45
C GLU A 89 7.53 10.31 -11.88
N ALA A 90 6.48 11.12 -11.69
CA ALA A 90 6.58 12.56 -11.78
C ALA A 90 7.83 12.97 -10.99
N SER A 91 8.72 13.74 -11.61
CA SER A 91 9.96 14.10 -10.93
C SER A 91 9.60 14.86 -9.65
N GLU A 92 10.31 14.62 -8.55
CA GLU A 92 10.03 15.26 -7.26
C GLU A 92 9.89 16.80 -7.40
N LYS A 93 10.68 17.37 -8.33
CA LYS A 93 10.66 18.80 -8.69
C LYS A 93 9.35 19.28 -9.30
N ASP A 94 8.63 18.43 -10.03
CA ASP A 94 7.34 18.79 -10.62
C ASP A 94 6.22 18.73 -9.57
N LEU A 95 6.34 17.82 -8.59
CA LEU A 95 5.44 17.74 -7.46
C LEU A 95 5.63 18.94 -6.51
N ASP A 96 6.87 19.33 -6.23
CA ASP A 96 7.16 20.48 -5.37
C ASP A 96 6.59 21.78 -5.94
N LYS A 97 6.74 22.02 -7.25
CA LYS A 97 6.14 23.20 -7.92
C LYS A 97 4.62 23.22 -7.82
N ALA A 98 3.96 22.08 -8.04
CA ALA A 98 2.51 21.99 -7.94
C ALA A 98 2.01 22.24 -6.51
N LEU A 99 2.82 21.92 -5.48
CA LEU A 99 2.50 22.23 -4.08
C LEU A 99 2.70 23.71 -3.75
N GLU A 100 3.73 24.36 -4.29
CA GLU A 100 3.95 25.81 -4.13
C GLU A 100 2.79 26.63 -4.73
N ASP A 101 2.29 26.24 -5.91
CA ASP A 101 1.16 26.92 -6.56
C ASP A 101 -0.14 26.83 -5.73
N ILE A 102 -0.38 25.71 -5.04
CA ILE A 102 -1.59 25.52 -4.22
C ILE A 102 -1.50 26.24 -2.86
N THR A 103 -0.29 26.46 -2.34
CA THR A 103 -0.07 27.03 -0.99
C THR A 103 0.13 28.55 -0.99
N SER A 104 0.11 29.18 -2.16
CA SER A 104 0.32 30.63 -2.34
C SER A 104 -0.97 31.45 -2.50
N GLU A 105 -2.14 30.83 -2.35
CA GLU A 105 -3.44 31.51 -2.10
C GLU A 105 -3.72 31.67 -0.60
#